data_AF-A0A497TW15-F1
#
_entry.id   AF-A0A497TW15-F1
#
_cell.length_a   1.000
_cell.length_b   1.000
_cell.length_c   1.000
_cell.angle_alpha   90.00
_cell.angle_beta   90.00
_cell.angle_gamma   90.00
#
_symmetry.space_group_name_H-M   'P 1'
#
loop_
_entity.id
_entity.type
_entity.pdbx_description
1 polymer ?
#
loop_
_entity_poly.entity_id
_entity_poly.type
_entity_poly.pdbx_seq_one_letter_code
_entity_poly.pdbx_strand_id
1 'polypeptide(L)'
;MRLLGDSAVAVSKTRKIEIQQEIAGWIEARGTNLEVEKFRARFPEVSRATFYRWMKTARISVAHKEASNTVNVAQELKSETTNAVRSALPIVVTPETVSPIADSNVISIIHECINSAKEAVAHCRIDGRIRNFKGFLQANRALLSSIETLTKVSERLMDMQKIEELHAAVFEEIRKADPTTARRILGRMQRLQEKWRLL
;
A
#
# COMPACT_ATOMS: atom_id res chain seq x y z
N MET A 1 8.82 -74.99 -7.83
CA MET A 1 9.62 -74.01 -7.06
C MET A 1 8.67 -73.01 -6.41
N ARG A 2 8.41 -73.16 -5.10
CA ARG A 2 7.61 -72.21 -4.31
C ARG A 2 8.54 -71.06 -3.91
N LEU A 3 8.27 -69.86 -4.40
CA LEU A 3 8.96 -68.65 -3.91
C LEU A 3 8.32 -68.24 -2.58
N LEU A 4 9.18 -68.18 -1.57
CA LEU A 4 8.87 -67.87 -0.17
C LEU A 4 8.14 -66.53 -0.06
N GLY A 5 7.06 -66.53 0.72
CA GLY A 5 6.27 -65.35 1.01
C GLY A 5 7.06 -64.32 1.80
N ASP A 6 7.07 -63.10 1.30
CA ASP A 6 7.45 -61.89 2.04
C ASP A 6 6.52 -61.75 3.25
N SER A 7 6.99 -62.18 4.41
CA SER A 7 6.35 -61.90 5.70
C SER A 7 6.59 -60.42 6.02
N ALA A 8 5.66 -59.57 5.58
CA ALA A 8 5.62 -58.17 5.97
C ALA A 8 5.24 -58.08 7.46
N VAL A 9 6.25 -58.00 8.32
CA VAL A 9 6.08 -57.70 9.74
C VAL A 9 5.35 -56.37 9.86
N ALA A 10 4.25 -56.34 10.62
CA ALA A 10 3.47 -55.13 10.83
C ALA A 10 4.32 -54.08 11.57
N VAL A 11 4.89 -53.14 10.83
CA VAL A 11 5.68 -52.02 11.38
C VAL A 11 4.77 -51.17 12.29
N SER A 12 5.22 -50.90 13.50
CA SER A 12 4.48 -50.08 14.46
C SER A 12 4.25 -48.66 13.93
N LYS A 13 3.15 -48.01 14.35
CA LYS A 13 2.80 -46.65 13.89
C LYS A 13 3.93 -45.64 14.14
N THR A 14 4.62 -45.77 15.27
CA THR A 14 5.75 -44.91 15.65
C THR A 14 6.94 -45.12 14.72
N ARG A 15 7.32 -46.37 14.46
CA ARG A 15 8.46 -46.70 13.58
C ARG A 15 8.21 -46.28 12.14
N LYS A 16 6.96 -46.37 11.67
CA LYS A 16 6.57 -45.86 10.35
C LYS A 16 6.84 -44.36 10.20
N ILE A 17 6.58 -43.56 11.24
CA ILE A 17 6.80 -42.11 11.22
C ILE A 17 8.30 -41.80 11.15
N GLU A 18 9.11 -42.50 11.96
CA GLU A 18 10.58 -42.37 11.94
C GLU A 18 11.16 -42.67 10.55
N ILE A 19 10.76 -43.78 9.93
CA ILE A 19 11.24 -44.16 8.59
C ILE A 19 10.84 -43.11 7.55
N GLN A 20 9.64 -42.54 7.64
CA GLN A 20 9.20 -41.47 6.74
C GLN A 20 10.02 -40.19 6.92
N GLN A 21 10.40 -39.85 8.16
CA GLN A 21 11.28 -38.71 8.46
C GLN A 21 12.70 -38.93 7.93
N GLU A 22 13.27 -40.12 8.10
CA GLU A 22 14.58 -40.48 7.56
C GLU A 22 14.61 -40.45 6.02
N ILE A 23 13.54 -40.92 5.36
CA ILE A 23 13.40 -40.83 3.90
C ILE A 23 13.34 -39.36 3.45
N ALA A 24 12.60 -38.51 4.17
CA ALA A 24 12.52 -37.08 3.86
C ALA A 24 13.88 -36.39 4.01
N GLY A 25 14.61 -36.66 5.10
CA GLY A 25 15.96 -36.12 5.33
C GLY A 25 16.98 -36.60 4.28
N TRP A 26 16.89 -37.85 3.83
CA TRP A 26 17.75 -38.37 2.77
C TRP A 26 17.49 -37.71 1.41
N ILE A 27 16.22 -37.38 1.11
CA ILE A 27 15.85 -36.63 -0.10
C ILE A 27 16.34 -35.18 -0.03
N GLU A 28 16.19 -34.51 1.12
CA GLU A 28 16.71 -33.15 1.33
C GLU A 28 18.24 -33.10 1.21
N ALA A 29 18.95 -34.16 1.62
CA ALA A 29 20.39 -34.32 1.44
C ALA A 29 20.83 -34.69 -0.01
N ARG A 30 19.91 -34.65 -0.99
CA ARG A 30 20.14 -34.97 -2.41
C ARG A 30 20.66 -36.39 -2.64
N GLY A 31 20.13 -37.36 -1.90
CA GLY A 31 20.41 -38.78 -2.14
C GLY A 31 20.19 -39.19 -3.60
N THR A 32 21.19 -39.84 -4.20
CA THR A 32 21.14 -40.23 -5.61
C THR A 32 20.41 -41.56 -5.81
N ASN A 33 19.83 -41.77 -7.01
CA ASN A 33 19.12 -43.02 -7.33
C ASN A 33 20.00 -44.28 -7.19
N LEU A 34 21.32 -44.13 -7.33
CA LEU A 34 22.31 -45.20 -7.18
C LEU A 34 22.46 -45.70 -5.73
N GLU A 35 22.05 -44.91 -4.74
CA GLU A 35 22.15 -45.24 -3.31
C GLU A 35 20.83 -45.69 -2.70
N VAL A 36 19.72 -45.62 -3.46
CA VAL A 36 18.37 -45.95 -2.98
C VAL A 36 18.27 -47.38 -2.49
N GLU A 37 18.87 -48.34 -3.20
CA GLU A 37 18.83 -49.74 -2.78
C GLU A 37 19.70 -50.00 -1.53
N LYS A 38 20.84 -49.28 -1.38
CA LYS A 38 21.66 -49.34 -0.16
C LYS A 38 20.96 -48.71 1.04
N PHE A 39 20.25 -47.61 0.82
CA PHE A 39 19.47 -46.93 1.84
C PHE A 39 18.25 -47.76 2.25
N ARG A 40 17.56 -48.37 1.27
CA ARG A 40 16.46 -49.30 1.51
C ARG A 40 16.90 -50.51 2.33
N ALA A 41 18.11 -51.03 2.13
CA ALA A 41 18.65 -52.17 2.88
C ALA A 41 18.70 -51.92 4.40
N ARG A 42 18.58 -50.67 4.87
CA ARG A 42 18.46 -50.30 6.29
C ARG A 42 17.07 -50.55 6.89
N PHE A 43 16.07 -50.82 6.05
CA PHE A 43 14.67 -51.02 6.43
C PHE A 43 14.12 -52.33 5.84
N PRO A 44 14.68 -53.50 6.20
CA PRO A 44 14.18 -54.80 5.71
C PRO A 44 12.72 -55.08 6.11
N GLU A 45 12.23 -54.44 7.17
CA GLU A 45 10.85 -54.54 7.65
C GLU A 45 9.81 -53.86 6.73
N VAL A 46 10.24 -53.03 5.78
CA VAL A 46 9.34 -52.34 4.84
C VAL A 46 9.40 -53.00 3.46
N SER A 47 8.24 -53.42 2.96
CA SER A 47 8.15 -53.99 1.61
C SER A 47 8.61 -52.98 0.55
N ARG A 48 9.23 -53.49 -0.53
CA ARG A 48 9.76 -52.66 -1.63
C ARG A 48 8.75 -51.63 -2.13
N ALA A 49 7.52 -52.08 -2.40
CA ALA A 49 6.46 -51.24 -2.92
C ALA A 49 6.09 -50.10 -1.95
N THR A 50 6.07 -50.38 -0.64
CA THR A 50 5.74 -49.39 0.38
C THR A 50 6.84 -48.32 0.51
N PHE A 51 8.10 -48.75 0.50
CA PHE A 51 9.25 -47.86 0.57
C PHE A 51 9.28 -46.89 -0.62
N TYR A 52 9.16 -47.39 -1.85
CA TYR A 52 9.14 -46.54 -3.05
C TYR A 52 7.93 -45.61 -3.10
N ARG A 53 6.77 -46.04 -2.56
CA ARG A 53 5.60 -45.17 -2.43
C ARG A 53 5.85 -44.00 -1.49
N TRP A 54 6.46 -44.25 -0.33
CA TRP A 54 6.81 -43.18 0.61
C TRP A 54 7.88 -42.24 0.05
N MET A 55 8.89 -42.77 -0.63
CA MET A 55 9.90 -41.96 -1.31
C MET A 55 9.29 -41.04 -2.38
N LYS A 56 8.34 -41.54 -3.18
CA LYS A 56 7.61 -40.71 -4.15
C LYS A 56 6.85 -39.57 -3.48
N THR A 57 6.12 -39.87 -2.40
CA THR A 57 5.38 -38.84 -1.63
C THR A 57 6.32 -37.78 -1.06
N ALA A 58 7.46 -38.20 -0.49
CA ALA A 58 8.43 -37.28 0.09
C ALA A 58 9.14 -36.40 -0.95
N ARG A 59 9.41 -36.91 -2.16
CA ARG A 59 9.95 -36.10 -3.27
C ARG A 59 8.96 -35.01 -3.71
N ILE A 60 7.67 -35.36 -3.78
CA ILE A 60 6.62 -34.39 -4.12
C ILE A 60 6.51 -33.30 -3.06
N SER A 61 6.58 -33.65 -1.76
CA SER A 61 6.52 -32.64 -0.70
C SER A 61 7.74 -31.71 -0.68
N VAL A 62 8.94 -32.23 -0.97
CA VAL A 62 10.16 -31.39 -1.06
C VAL A 62 10.07 -30.44 -2.25
N ALA A 63 9.63 -30.92 -3.43
CA ALA A 63 9.42 -30.06 -4.59
C ALA A 63 8.38 -28.94 -4.34
N HIS A 64 7.30 -29.24 -3.61
CA HIS A 64 6.34 -28.21 -3.20
C HIS A 64 6.92 -27.19 -2.21
N LYS A 65 7.79 -27.62 -1.29
CA LYS A 65 8.47 -26.76 -0.32
C LYS A 65 9.46 -25.82 -1.02
N GLU A 66 10.22 -26.32 -2.00
CA GLU A 66 11.11 -25.51 -2.83
C GLU A 66 10.35 -24.48 -3.66
N ALA A 67 9.26 -24.89 -4.33
CA ALA A 67 8.40 -23.98 -5.08
C ALA A 67 7.82 -22.87 -4.18
N SER A 68 7.33 -23.22 -2.99
CA SER A 68 6.83 -22.26 -2.00
C SER A 68 7.90 -21.26 -1.55
N ASN A 69 9.13 -21.73 -1.29
CA ASN A 69 10.25 -20.87 -0.92
C ASN A 69 10.63 -19.90 -2.03
N THR A 70 10.64 -20.34 -3.30
CA THR A 70 10.91 -19.43 -4.42
C THR A 70 9.83 -18.35 -4.59
N VAL A 71 8.57 -18.67 -4.32
CA VAL A 71 7.46 -17.71 -4.35
C VAL A 71 7.58 -16.70 -3.21
N ASN A 72 7.93 -17.15 -2.00
CA ASN A 72 8.13 -16.26 -0.85
C ASN A 72 9.30 -15.30 -1.06
N VAL A 73 10.44 -15.77 -1.58
CA VAL A 73 11.60 -14.92 -1.90
C VAL A 73 11.26 -13.91 -2.99
N ALA A 74 10.51 -14.31 -4.03
CA ALA A 74 10.05 -13.39 -5.07
C ALA A 74 9.06 -12.34 -4.53
N GLN A 75 8.27 -12.69 -3.51
CA GLN A 75 7.32 -11.79 -2.86
C GLN A 75 8.01 -10.81 -1.91
N GLU A 76 9.06 -11.22 -1.21
CA GLU A 76 9.92 -10.35 -0.40
C GLU A 76 10.72 -9.35 -1.27
N LEU A 77 11.31 -9.82 -2.38
CA LEU A 77 12.01 -8.93 -3.31
C LEU A 77 11.07 -7.89 -3.95
N LYS A 78 9.83 -8.28 -4.24
CA LYS A 78 8.80 -7.34 -4.73
C LYS A 78 8.41 -6.33 -3.64
N SER A 79 8.24 -6.74 -2.39
CA SER A 79 7.85 -5.84 -1.31
C SER A 79 8.95 -4.82 -0.99
N GLU A 80 10.21 -5.24 -0.96
CA GLU A 80 11.37 -4.34 -0.80
C GLU A 80 11.49 -3.34 -1.95
N THR A 81 11.32 -3.80 -3.19
CA THR A 81 11.36 -2.90 -4.36
C THR A 81 10.21 -1.89 -4.33
N THR A 82 9.01 -2.31 -3.94
CA THR A 82 7.86 -1.38 -3.80
C THR A 82 8.07 -0.36 -2.69
N ASN A 83 8.71 -0.74 -1.58
CA ASN A 83 8.99 0.18 -0.48
C ASN A 83 10.09 1.19 -0.83
N ALA A 84 11.14 0.78 -1.55
CA ALA A 84 12.19 1.67 -2.04
C ALA A 84 11.67 2.66 -3.11
N VAL A 85 10.72 2.23 -3.95
CA VAL A 85 10.06 3.14 -4.90
C VAL A 85 9.11 4.09 -4.17
N ARG A 86 8.42 3.62 -3.12
CA ARG A 86 7.51 4.46 -2.32
C ARG A 86 8.22 5.53 -1.51
N SER A 87 9.45 5.28 -1.04
CA SER A 87 10.27 6.28 -0.35
C SER A 87 10.97 7.27 -1.28
N ALA A 88 11.15 6.91 -2.55
CA ALA A 88 11.72 7.78 -3.58
C ALA A 88 10.67 8.62 -4.34
N LEU A 89 9.39 8.28 -4.21
CA LEU A 89 8.29 9.09 -4.74
C LEU A 89 8.11 10.32 -3.85
N PRO A 90 7.92 11.52 -4.44
CA PRO A 90 7.50 12.68 -3.66
C PRO A 90 6.21 12.32 -2.93
N ILE A 91 6.18 12.59 -1.63
CA ILE A 91 5.01 12.38 -0.77
C ILE A 91 3.82 13.03 -1.47
N VAL A 92 2.74 12.26 -1.68
CA VAL A 92 1.48 12.83 -2.14
C VAL A 92 1.12 13.88 -1.12
N VAL A 93 1.22 15.12 -1.57
CA VAL A 93 0.99 16.30 -0.80
C VAL A 93 -0.50 16.28 -0.43
N THR A 94 -0.80 15.82 0.79
CA THR A 94 -2.15 15.92 1.36
C THR A 94 -2.34 17.34 1.90
N PRO A 95 -3.59 17.84 2.02
CA PRO A 95 -3.89 19.18 2.54
C PRO A 95 -3.21 19.49 3.88
N GLU A 96 -2.91 18.45 4.68
CA GLU A 96 -2.24 18.55 5.98
C GLU A 96 -0.71 18.80 5.86
N THR A 97 -0.09 18.44 4.74
CA THR A 97 1.37 18.56 4.51
C THR A 97 1.78 19.82 3.73
N VAL A 98 0.84 20.53 3.09
CA VAL A 98 1.03 21.92 2.60
C VAL A 98 0.52 22.92 3.62
N SER A 99 1.03 22.85 4.84
CA SER A 99 0.96 24.04 5.68
C SER A 99 2.27 24.79 5.52
N PRO A 100 2.35 25.65 4.48
CA PRO A 100 2.66 27.04 4.78
C PRO A 100 1.90 28.05 3.91
N ILE A 101 0.60 27.84 3.62
CA ILE A 101 -0.22 28.89 2.98
C ILE A 101 -1.51 29.12 3.80
N ALA A 102 -1.76 30.40 4.04
CA ALA A 102 -2.71 31.01 4.94
C ALA A 102 -4.21 30.74 4.64
N ASP A 103 -4.61 29.62 4.04
CA ASP A 103 -5.99 29.39 3.60
C ASP A 103 -6.98 29.17 4.77
N SER A 104 -6.51 28.55 5.86
CA SER A 104 -7.26 28.50 7.13
C SER A 104 -7.45 29.90 7.73
N ASN A 105 -6.48 30.80 7.54
CA ASN A 105 -6.54 32.13 8.10
C ASN A 105 -7.46 33.05 7.29
N VAL A 106 -7.43 33.01 5.95
CA VAL A 106 -8.23 33.93 5.12
C VAL A 106 -9.73 33.70 5.30
N ILE A 107 -10.21 32.45 5.29
CA ILE A 107 -11.63 32.17 5.54
C ILE A 107 -12.02 32.58 6.97
N SER A 108 -11.16 32.30 7.96
CA SER A 108 -11.38 32.70 9.35
C SER A 108 -11.49 34.22 9.49
N ILE A 109 -10.57 34.98 8.88
CA ILE A 109 -10.57 36.44 8.87
C ILE A 109 -11.83 36.98 8.19
N ILE A 110 -12.26 36.40 7.06
CA ILE A 110 -13.48 36.83 6.38
C ILE A 110 -14.72 36.54 7.23
N HIS A 111 -14.78 35.40 7.92
CA HIS A 111 -15.85 35.08 8.86
C HIS A 111 -15.88 36.05 10.05
N GLU A 112 -14.72 36.39 10.60
CA GLU A 112 -14.60 37.42 11.64
C GLU A 112 -15.13 38.76 11.13
N CYS A 113 -14.73 39.18 9.92
CA CYS A 113 -15.24 40.40 9.28
C CYS A 113 -16.77 40.37 9.09
N ILE A 114 -17.34 39.23 8.71
CA ILE A 114 -18.79 39.05 8.56
C ILE A 114 -19.47 39.16 9.93
N ASN A 115 -18.91 38.57 10.98
CA ASN A 115 -19.46 38.62 12.32
C ASN A 115 -19.42 40.05 12.88
N SER A 116 -18.30 40.76 12.76
CA SER A 116 -18.21 42.17 13.16
C SER A 116 -19.19 43.05 12.40
N ALA A 117 -19.40 42.80 11.10
CA ALA A 117 -20.40 43.52 10.31
C ALA A 117 -21.84 43.21 10.76
N LYS A 118 -22.15 41.96 11.13
CA LYS A 118 -23.46 41.57 11.70
C LYS A 118 -23.71 42.24 13.05
N GLU A 119 -22.71 42.27 13.92
CA GLU A 119 -22.78 42.95 15.22
C GLU A 119 -23.01 44.46 15.03
N ALA A 120 -22.30 45.09 14.09
CA ALA A 120 -22.51 46.50 13.74
C ALA A 120 -23.92 46.77 13.19
N VAL A 121 -24.47 45.86 12.37
CA VAL A 121 -25.85 45.92 11.90
C VAL A 121 -26.85 45.81 13.05
N ALA A 122 -26.62 44.89 14.00
CA ALA A 122 -27.46 44.71 15.17
C ALA A 122 -27.45 45.95 16.07
N HIS A 123 -26.28 46.55 16.30
CA HIS A 123 -26.14 47.78 17.09
C HIS A 123 -26.84 49.00 16.46
N CYS A 124 -27.00 49.01 15.13
CA CYS A 124 -27.75 50.07 14.44
C CYS A 124 -29.28 49.92 14.56
N ARG A 125 -29.77 48.79 15.10
CA ARG A 125 -31.19 48.48 15.30
C ARG A 125 -31.55 48.51 16.78
N ILE A 126 -32.62 49.20 17.13
CA ILE A 126 -33.24 49.18 18.46
C ILE A 126 -34.74 48.96 18.27
N ASP A 127 -35.32 47.98 18.95
CA ASP A 127 -36.74 47.63 18.88
C ASP A 127 -37.25 47.43 17.44
N GLY A 128 -36.41 46.82 16.58
CA GLY A 128 -36.72 46.58 15.18
C GLY A 128 -36.66 47.81 14.26
N ARG A 129 -36.35 49.00 14.79
CA ARG A 129 -36.19 50.23 14.01
C ARG A 129 -34.71 50.58 13.83
N ILE A 130 -34.36 51.11 12.66
CA ILE A 130 -33.00 51.55 12.35
C ILE A 130 -32.79 52.94 12.94
N ARG A 131 -31.94 53.06 13.97
CA ARG A 131 -31.63 54.34 14.63
C ARG A 131 -30.52 55.10 13.93
N ASN A 132 -29.53 54.38 13.41
CA ASN A 132 -28.42 54.95 12.64
C ASN A 132 -28.42 54.40 11.21
N PHE A 133 -29.16 55.06 10.33
CA PHE A 133 -29.30 54.62 8.93
C PHE A 133 -27.97 54.60 8.18
N LYS A 134 -27.10 55.60 8.40
CA LYS A 134 -25.79 55.69 7.74
C LYS A 134 -24.87 54.55 8.18
N GLY A 135 -24.80 54.29 9.50
CA GLY A 135 -24.03 53.18 10.05
C GLY A 135 -24.57 51.82 9.59
N PHE A 136 -25.89 51.65 9.56
CA PHE A 136 -26.54 50.45 9.06
C PHE A 136 -26.21 50.17 7.58
N LEU A 137 -26.29 51.19 6.72
CA LEU A 137 -25.93 51.05 5.30
C LEU A 137 -24.45 50.72 5.12
N GLN A 138 -23.57 51.36 5.89
CA GLN A 138 -22.13 51.09 5.82
C GLN A 138 -21.79 49.66 6.27
N ALA A 139 -22.39 49.19 7.37
CA ALA A 139 -22.20 47.83 7.86
C ALA A 139 -22.75 46.78 6.87
N ASN A 140 -23.91 47.04 6.24
CA ASN A 140 -24.42 46.16 5.19
C ASN A 140 -23.54 46.11 3.94
N ARG A 141 -22.96 47.25 3.52
CA ARG A 141 -22.00 47.26 2.40
C ARG A 141 -20.74 46.45 2.73
N ALA A 142 -20.22 46.60 3.94
CA ALA A 142 -19.08 45.81 4.40
C ALA A 142 -19.42 44.30 4.42
N LEU A 143 -20.61 43.93 4.91
CA LEU A 143 -21.08 42.54 4.91
C LEU A 143 -21.19 41.97 3.49
N LEU A 144 -21.79 42.71 2.55
CA LEU A 144 -21.88 42.28 1.15
C LEU A 144 -20.50 42.10 0.53
N SER A 145 -19.58 43.05 0.73
CA SER A 145 -18.21 42.96 0.24
C SER A 145 -17.45 41.76 0.81
N SER A 146 -17.64 41.44 2.10
CA SER A 146 -17.03 40.27 2.74
C SER A 146 -17.59 38.97 2.18
N ILE A 147 -18.90 38.90 1.90
CA ILE A 147 -19.53 37.74 1.27
C ILE A 147 -19.03 37.55 -0.17
N GLU A 148 -18.95 38.62 -0.97
CA GLU A 148 -18.41 38.53 -2.33
C GLU A 148 -16.95 38.05 -2.34
N THR A 149 -16.15 38.51 -1.38
CA THR A 149 -14.77 38.05 -1.21
C THR A 149 -14.73 36.58 -0.82
N LEU A 150 -15.60 36.14 0.10
CA LEU A 150 -15.71 34.74 0.49
C LEU A 150 -16.05 33.83 -0.69
N THR A 151 -17.02 34.23 -1.54
CA THR A 151 -17.40 33.46 -2.73
C THR A 151 -16.23 33.31 -3.69
N LYS A 152 -15.50 34.40 -3.97
CA LYS A 152 -14.31 34.35 -4.85
C LYS A 152 -13.22 33.45 -4.28
N VAL A 153 -12.95 33.54 -2.97
CA VAL A 153 -11.97 32.67 -2.31
C VAL A 153 -12.41 31.20 -2.38
N SER A 154 -13.69 30.92 -2.12
CA SER A 154 -14.25 29.58 -2.21
C SER A 154 -14.15 28.99 -3.62
N GLU A 155 -14.44 29.78 -4.66
CA GLU A 155 -14.26 29.36 -6.06
C GLU A 155 -12.80 28.99 -6.36
N ARG A 156 -11.84 29.80 -5.91
CA ARG A 156 -10.41 29.52 -6.10
C ARG A 156 -9.94 28.27 -5.38
N LEU A 157 -10.45 28.02 -4.18
CA LEU A 157 -10.14 26.80 -3.44
C LEU A 157 -10.72 25.55 -4.13
N MET A 158 -11.94 25.63 -4.66
CA MET A 158 -12.52 24.54 -5.45
C MET A 158 -11.71 24.27 -6.74
N ASP A 159 -11.25 25.32 -7.42
CA ASP A 159 -10.39 25.17 -8.60
C ASP A 159 -9.04 24.54 -8.24
N MET A 160 -8.46 24.90 -7.10
CA MET A 160 -7.23 24.30 -6.60
C MET A 160 -7.41 22.80 -6.29
N GLN A 161 -8.51 22.42 -5.64
CA GLN A 161 -8.84 21.02 -5.37
C GLN A 161 -8.98 20.20 -6.67
N LYS A 162 -9.63 20.76 -7.71
CA LYS A 162 -9.71 20.10 -9.03
C LYS A 162 -8.34 19.90 -9.68
N ILE A 163 -7.42 20.86 -9.50
CA ILE A 163 -6.04 20.74 -10.00
C ILE A 163 -5.31 19.62 -9.25
N GLU A 164 -5.52 19.49 -7.94
CA GLU A 164 -4.95 18.40 -7.16
C GLU A 164 -5.50 17.04 -7.58
N GLU A 165 -6.80 16.91 -7.80
CA GLU A 165 -7.43 15.70 -8.34
C GLU A 165 -6.85 15.33 -9.72
N LEU A 166 -6.65 16.32 -10.58
CA LEU A 166 -5.99 16.14 -11.87
C LEU A 166 -4.55 15.66 -11.70
N HIS A 167 -3.77 16.28 -10.81
CA HIS A 167 -2.40 15.85 -10.53
C HIS A 167 -2.36 14.41 -10.00
N ALA A 168 -3.26 14.06 -9.09
CA ALA A 168 -3.37 12.71 -8.55
C ALA A 168 -3.66 11.69 -9.66
N ALA A 169 -4.61 11.98 -10.54
CA ALA A 169 -4.92 11.12 -11.70
C ALA A 169 -3.73 10.97 -12.65
N VAL A 170 -3.00 12.06 -12.92
CA VAL A 170 -1.78 12.04 -13.73
C VAL A 170 -0.70 11.16 -13.08
N PHE A 171 -0.50 11.30 -11.77
CA PHE A 171 0.48 10.48 -11.05
C PHE A 171 0.10 8.99 -11.02
N GLU A 172 -1.19 8.66 -10.95
CA GLU A 172 -1.65 7.28 -11.08
C GLU A 172 -1.32 6.68 -12.46
N GLU A 173 -1.54 7.43 -13.53
CA GLU A 173 -1.18 6.96 -14.87
C GLU A 173 0.34 6.83 -15.06
N ILE A 174 1.12 7.77 -14.51
CA ILE A 174 2.59 7.66 -14.53
C ILE A 174 3.06 6.39 -13.78
N ARG A 175 2.37 5.99 -12.71
CA ARG A 175 2.71 4.80 -11.94
C ARG A 175 2.51 3.50 -12.72
N LYS A 176 1.58 3.48 -13.68
CA LYS A 176 1.33 2.33 -14.57
C LYS A 176 2.40 2.19 -15.65
N ALA A 177 3.17 3.25 -15.93
CA ALA A 177 4.19 3.26 -16.97
C ALA A 177 5.48 2.53 -16.55
N ASP A 178 6.34 2.23 -17.53
CA ASP A 178 7.66 1.65 -17.28
C ASP A 178 8.51 2.55 -16.35
N PRO A 179 9.28 1.98 -15.39
CA PRO A 179 10.04 2.76 -14.40
C PRO A 179 11.01 3.78 -15.01
N THR A 180 11.59 3.51 -16.18
CA THR A 180 12.50 4.45 -16.85
C THR A 180 11.74 5.67 -17.38
N THR A 181 10.53 5.45 -17.88
CA THR A 181 9.64 6.50 -18.40
C THR A 181 9.11 7.35 -17.25
N ALA A 182 8.68 6.73 -16.15
CA ALA A 182 8.21 7.42 -14.96
C ALA A 182 9.30 8.37 -14.38
N ARG A 183 10.55 7.89 -14.23
CA ARG A 183 11.67 8.73 -13.77
C ARG A 183 11.94 9.92 -14.69
N ARG A 184 11.87 9.71 -16.01
CA ARG A 184 12.05 10.78 -17.00
C ARG A 184 10.97 11.87 -16.87
N ILE A 185 9.73 11.46 -16.64
CA ILE A 185 8.60 12.39 -16.47
C ILE A 185 8.77 13.17 -15.17
N LEU A 186 9.02 12.48 -14.05
CA LEU A 186 9.24 13.13 -12.75
C LEU A 186 10.41 14.12 -12.77
N GLY A 187 11.54 13.75 -13.38
CA GLY A 187 12.68 14.66 -13.51
C GLY A 187 12.46 15.84 -14.46
N ARG A 188 11.44 15.78 -15.35
CA ARG A 188 10.99 16.97 -16.11
C ARG A 188 10.06 17.84 -15.28
N MET A 189 9.17 17.24 -14.50
CA MET A 189 8.26 17.97 -13.59
C MET A 189 9.04 18.74 -12.53
N GLN A 190 10.06 18.14 -11.91
CA GLN A 190 10.92 18.81 -10.93
C GLN A 190 11.65 20.03 -11.52
N ARG A 191 12.23 19.90 -12.72
CA ARG A 191 12.86 21.03 -13.42
C ARG A 191 11.88 22.15 -13.75
N LEU A 192 10.63 21.80 -14.09
CA LEU A 192 9.58 22.80 -14.30
C LEU A 192 9.21 23.50 -12.99
N GLN A 193 9.11 22.76 -11.88
CA GLN A 193 8.85 23.34 -10.55
C GLN A 193 9.96 24.31 -10.13
N GLU A 194 11.23 23.94 -10.28
CA GLU A 194 12.39 24.81 -10.01
C GLU A 194 12.35 26.07 -10.89
N LYS A 195 12.07 25.90 -12.18
CA LYS A 195 11.96 27.03 -13.13
C LYS A 195 10.86 28.01 -12.73
N TRP A 196 9.75 27.50 -12.19
CA TRP A 196 8.60 28.31 -11.81
C TRP A 196 8.65 28.84 -10.37
N ARG A 197 9.67 28.46 -9.58
CA ARG A 197 9.78 28.82 -8.15
C ARG A 197 8.50 28.52 -7.37
N LEU A 198 7.88 27.38 -7.64
CA LEU A 198 6.73 26.91 -6.87
C LEU A 198 7.13 26.26 -5.53
N LEU A 199 8.44 26.18 -5.24
CA LEU A 199 9.08 25.83 -3.97
C LEU A 199 10.36 26.65 -3.82
#